data_AF-A0A938GQ40-F1
#
_entry.id   AF-A0A938GQ40-F1
#
_cell.length_a   1.000
_cell.length_b   1.000
_cell.length_c   1.000
_cell.angle_alpha   90.00
_cell.angle_beta   90.00
_cell.angle_gamma   90.00
#
_symmetry.space_group_name_H-M   'P 1'
#
loop_
_entity.id
_entity.type
_entity.pdbx_description
1 polymer ?
#
loop_
_entity_poly.entity_id
_entity_poly.type
_entity_poly.pdbx_seq_one_letter_code
_entity_poly.pdbx_strand_id
1 'polypeptide(L)'
;DTYLPDHDELRGLLNAGHKRGAKAYRCEGDRNEVRGFAAFAPAALAGIGNLPGTLHDRSIIIRLVRAKPGEVSARFDSRRTQAEAELCGKLTRWGMDNASALEKCDPILPSDMFNRIADNWRPLFAIAAVAGGDWPTRAAEAFRSLTATDDIEAHGIGVWLLSDIRAQFTAANTDRFSSGDLVEALHQIDGRPWAEFGKARRAISTNQLASLLRRFGVSSRGIRVGNHTPRGYILGDFADAFDRYLPPSPNLECNSATTPADIGDSRPVQPQQLSGLLQSQTMTSTTIDSGCCTVAAPKPDPSMDALNPEVLNV
;
A
#
# COMPACT_ATOMS: atom_id res chain seq x y z
N ASP A 1 -2.85 4.84 -21.95
CA ASP A 1 -3.25 3.87 -20.93
C ASP A 1 -3.47 2.48 -21.52
N THR A 2 -4.40 2.33 -22.47
CA THR A 2 -4.80 1.05 -23.09
C THR A 2 -3.68 0.13 -23.55
N TYR A 3 -2.52 0.68 -23.96
CA TYR A 3 -1.41 -0.09 -24.55
C TYR A 3 -0.25 -0.39 -23.59
N LEU A 4 -0.27 0.14 -22.36
CA LEU A 4 0.82 -0.08 -21.41
C LEU A 4 1.06 -1.57 -21.08
N PRO A 5 0.03 -2.43 -20.96
CA PRO A 5 0.23 -3.86 -20.76
C PRO A 5 0.99 -4.55 -21.90
N ASP A 6 0.75 -4.13 -23.15
CA ASP A 6 1.24 -4.80 -24.36
C ASP A 6 2.57 -4.21 -24.89
N HIS A 7 3.05 -3.11 -24.30
CA HIS A 7 4.30 -2.44 -24.72
C HIS A 7 5.49 -2.73 -23.79
N ASP A 8 6.12 -3.88 -23.98
CA ASP A 8 7.28 -4.34 -23.21
C ASP A 8 8.43 -3.32 -23.16
N GLU A 9 8.68 -2.64 -24.27
CA GLU A 9 9.70 -1.61 -24.34
C GLU A 9 9.39 -0.43 -23.40
N LEU A 10 8.16 0.10 -23.44
CA LEU A 10 7.76 1.21 -22.58
C LEU A 10 7.82 0.81 -21.11
N ARG A 11 7.41 -0.43 -20.79
CA ARG A 11 7.56 -0.98 -19.45
C ARG A 11 9.03 -1.08 -19.05
N GLY A 12 9.90 -1.52 -19.95
CA GLY A 12 11.35 -1.55 -19.73
C GLY A 12 11.94 -0.17 -19.43
N LEU A 13 11.50 0.86 -20.16
CA LEU A 13 11.92 2.26 -19.94
C LEU A 13 11.49 2.76 -18.55
N LEU A 14 10.21 2.61 -18.21
CA LEU A 14 9.66 3.04 -16.92
C LEU A 14 10.31 2.29 -15.74
N ASN A 15 10.55 0.98 -15.90
CA ASN A 15 11.25 0.16 -14.92
C ASN A 15 12.70 0.61 -14.71
N ALA A 16 13.41 1.00 -15.77
CA ALA A 16 14.75 1.57 -15.67
C ALA A 16 14.73 2.92 -14.96
N GLY A 17 13.64 3.68 -15.06
CA GLY A 17 13.48 4.97 -14.38
C GLY A 17 13.37 4.91 -12.85
N HIS A 18 13.22 3.72 -12.27
CA HIS A 18 13.05 3.54 -10.82
C HIS A 18 14.30 3.88 -9.99
N LYS A 19 15.52 3.71 -10.55
CA LYS A 19 16.77 3.95 -9.81
C LYS A 19 17.69 4.89 -10.58
N ARG A 20 18.25 5.88 -9.87
CA ARG A 20 19.25 6.81 -10.44
C ARG A 20 20.43 6.02 -11.00
N GLY A 21 20.84 6.37 -12.22
CA GLY A 21 21.96 5.75 -12.94
C GLY A 21 21.59 4.54 -13.80
N ALA A 22 20.38 3.98 -13.67
CA ALA A 22 19.90 2.95 -14.57
C ALA A 22 19.62 3.52 -15.97
N LYS A 23 19.85 2.69 -16.99
CA LYS A 23 19.69 3.05 -18.41
C LYS A 23 18.72 2.13 -19.11
N ALA A 24 17.94 2.68 -20.03
CA ALA A 24 17.16 1.92 -20.99
C ALA A 24 17.95 1.82 -22.30
N TYR A 25 18.16 0.61 -22.81
CA TYR A 25 18.90 0.41 -24.05
C TYR A 25 17.95 0.31 -25.24
N ARG A 26 18.28 1.01 -26.34
CA ARG A 26 17.54 1.00 -27.61
C ARG A 26 18.49 0.99 -28.79
N CYS A 27 18.05 0.40 -29.89
CA CYS A 27 18.75 0.52 -31.17
C CYS A 27 18.40 1.86 -31.82
N GLU A 28 19.41 2.56 -32.36
CA GLU A 28 19.24 3.85 -33.02
C GLU A 28 19.87 3.84 -34.43
N GLY A 29 19.19 4.51 -35.37
CA GLY A 29 19.64 4.69 -36.75
C GLY A 29 19.54 3.43 -37.64
N ASP A 30 19.84 3.60 -38.93
CA ASP A 30 19.72 2.54 -39.95
C ASP A 30 20.66 1.35 -39.69
N ARG A 31 21.68 1.55 -38.86
CA ARG A 31 22.66 0.53 -38.46
C ARG A 31 22.28 -0.23 -37.18
N ASN A 32 21.14 0.10 -36.55
CA ASN A 32 20.66 -0.52 -35.31
C ASN A 32 21.70 -0.52 -34.17
N GLU A 33 22.39 0.60 -33.97
CA GLU A 33 23.42 0.71 -32.93
C GLU A 33 22.78 0.77 -31.54
N VAL A 34 23.24 -0.07 -30.60
CA VAL A 34 22.69 -0.11 -29.24
C VAL A 34 23.19 1.08 -28.42
N ARG A 35 22.26 1.93 -27.97
CA ARG A 35 22.54 3.11 -27.15
C ARG A 35 21.76 3.05 -25.84
N GLY A 36 22.42 3.46 -24.75
CA GLY A 36 21.82 3.54 -23.42
C GLY A 36 21.33 4.95 -23.10
N PHE A 37 20.05 5.09 -22.77
CA PHE A 37 19.39 6.34 -22.41
C PHE A 37 19.18 6.42 -20.90
N ALA A 38 19.48 7.57 -20.30
CA ALA A 38 19.15 7.81 -18.90
C ALA A 38 17.63 7.87 -18.73
N ALA A 39 17.08 6.97 -17.92
CA ALA A 39 15.63 6.82 -17.75
C ALA A 39 15.11 7.37 -16.42
N PHE A 40 16.01 7.74 -15.49
CA PHE A 40 15.64 8.17 -14.15
C PHE A 40 14.90 9.51 -14.17
N ALA A 41 13.61 9.47 -13.88
CA ALA A 41 12.74 10.62 -13.76
C ALA A 41 11.51 10.28 -12.90
N PRO A 42 10.91 11.25 -12.20
CA PRO A 42 9.58 11.07 -11.65
C PRO A 42 8.58 10.87 -12.79
N ALA A 43 7.74 9.84 -12.68
CA ALA A 43 6.70 9.55 -13.66
C ALA A 43 5.36 9.42 -12.95
N ALA A 44 4.35 10.10 -13.46
CA ALA A 44 2.96 9.92 -13.05
C ALA A 44 2.22 9.18 -14.16
N LEU A 45 1.60 8.06 -13.80
CA LEU A 45 0.79 7.25 -14.70
C LEU A 45 -0.67 7.32 -14.23
N ALA A 46 -1.57 7.61 -15.16
CA ALA A 46 -3.01 7.57 -14.92
C ALA A 46 -3.63 6.54 -15.86
N GLY A 47 -4.47 5.68 -15.30
CA GLY A 47 -5.09 4.61 -16.06
C GLY A 47 -6.20 3.86 -15.33
N ILE A 48 -6.91 3.02 -16.07
CA ILE A 48 -7.99 2.17 -15.59
C ILE A 48 -7.44 0.77 -15.34
N GLY A 49 -7.69 0.24 -14.14
CA GLY A 49 -7.23 -1.08 -13.73
C GLY A 49 -5.87 -1.05 -13.04
N ASN A 50 -5.20 -2.20 -13.00
CA ASN A 50 -3.96 -2.39 -12.25
C ASN A 50 -2.72 -2.25 -13.14
N LEU A 51 -1.62 -1.72 -12.57
CA LEU A 51 -0.33 -1.69 -13.24
C LEU A 51 0.27 -3.10 -13.38
N PRO A 52 1.00 -3.39 -14.47
CA PRO A 52 1.55 -4.71 -14.72
C PRO A 52 2.84 -4.99 -13.91
N GLY A 53 2.87 -6.12 -13.20
CA GLY A 53 4.07 -6.75 -12.65
C GLY A 53 5.01 -5.79 -11.92
N THR A 54 6.27 -5.73 -12.34
CA THR A 54 7.33 -4.93 -11.67
C THR A 54 7.06 -3.42 -11.64
N LEU A 55 6.21 -2.88 -12.52
CA LEU A 55 5.84 -1.46 -12.44
C LEU A 55 4.96 -1.19 -11.23
N HIS A 56 4.09 -2.14 -10.87
CA HIS A 56 3.27 -2.05 -9.67
C HIS A 56 4.16 -1.97 -8.43
N ASP A 57 5.11 -2.91 -8.28
CA ASP A 57 6.02 -2.97 -7.12
C ASP A 57 6.93 -1.74 -6.99
N ARG A 58 7.10 -0.97 -8.07
CA ARG A 58 7.94 0.23 -8.17
C ARG A 58 7.14 1.53 -8.15
N SER A 59 5.85 1.46 -7.85
CA SER A 59 4.95 2.62 -7.84
C SER A 59 4.32 2.81 -6.47
N ILE A 60 3.87 4.03 -6.20
CA ILE A 60 2.91 4.33 -5.13
C ILE A 60 1.55 4.46 -5.82
N ILE A 61 0.62 3.55 -5.52
CA ILE A 61 -0.67 3.50 -6.19
C ILE A 61 -1.66 4.42 -5.47
N ILE A 62 -2.26 5.34 -6.22
CA ILE A 62 -3.35 6.19 -5.74
C ILE A 62 -4.62 5.78 -6.49
N ARG A 63 -5.53 5.09 -5.81
CA ARG A 63 -6.80 4.65 -6.40
C ARG A 63 -7.78 5.80 -6.40
N LEU A 64 -8.26 6.16 -7.59
CA LEU A 64 -9.32 7.15 -7.74
C LEU A 64 -10.68 6.46 -7.68
N VAL A 65 -11.55 6.94 -6.78
CA VAL A 65 -12.93 6.49 -6.65
C VAL A 65 -13.88 7.53 -7.23
N ARG A 66 -15.07 7.09 -7.66
CA ARG A 66 -16.12 8.04 -8.09
C ARG A 66 -16.51 8.91 -6.91
N ALA A 67 -16.41 10.22 -7.09
CA ALA A 67 -16.86 11.19 -6.11
C ALA A 67 -18.37 11.08 -5.88
N LYS A 68 -18.80 11.15 -4.62
CA LYS A 68 -20.19 11.33 -4.26
C LYS A 68 -20.64 12.76 -4.55
N PRO A 69 -21.96 13.02 -4.66
CA PRO A 69 -22.48 14.38 -4.77
C PRO A 69 -21.93 15.26 -3.63
N GLY A 70 -21.27 16.36 -3.98
CA GLY A 70 -20.71 17.31 -3.03
C GLY A 70 -19.28 17.05 -2.52
N GLU A 71 -18.65 15.90 -2.85
CA GLU A 71 -17.26 15.63 -2.40
C GLU A 71 -16.20 16.41 -3.20
N VAL A 72 -16.49 16.75 -4.44
CA VAL A 72 -15.58 17.55 -5.29
C VAL A 72 -16.04 19.01 -5.25
N SER A 73 -15.24 19.85 -4.60
CA SER A 73 -15.53 21.28 -4.40
C SER A 73 -15.49 22.11 -5.69
N ALA A 74 -14.61 21.75 -6.62
CA ALA A 74 -14.49 22.40 -7.91
C ALA A 74 -14.00 21.41 -8.97
N ARG A 75 -14.52 21.55 -10.19
CA ARG A 75 -13.99 20.82 -11.35
C ARG A 75 -12.65 21.41 -11.75
N PHE A 76 -11.66 20.55 -12.00
CA PHE A 76 -10.40 20.97 -12.60
C PHE A 76 -10.62 21.51 -14.02
N ASP A 77 -10.08 22.70 -14.30
CA ASP A 77 -10.10 23.32 -15.63
C ASP A 77 -8.65 23.49 -16.13
N SER A 78 -8.27 22.69 -17.12
CA SER A 78 -6.92 22.69 -17.69
C SER A 78 -6.53 24.00 -18.38
N ARG A 79 -7.48 24.91 -18.62
CA ARG A 79 -7.24 26.23 -19.20
C ARG A 79 -6.89 27.28 -18.14
N ARG A 80 -7.10 26.98 -16.86
CA ARG A 80 -6.90 27.91 -15.73
C ARG A 80 -6.01 27.28 -14.68
N THR A 81 -4.70 27.28 -14.94
CA THR A 81 -3.71 26.57 -14.11
C THR A 81 -2.78 27.50 -13.31
N GLN A 82 -3.20 28.75 -13.06
CA GLN A 82 -2.35 29.76 -12.42
C GLN A 82 -1.94 29.35 -11.00
N ALA A 83 -2.88 28.76 -10.24
CA ALA A 83 -2.61 28.32 -8.86
C ALA A 83 -1.64 27.13 -8.83
N GLU A 84 -1.78 26.19 -9.77
CA GLU A 84 -0.88 25.05 -9.93
C GLU A 84 0.52 25.50 -10.36
N ALA A 85 0.62 26.48 -11.26
CA ALA A 85 1.90 27.05 -11.67
C ALA A 85 2.62 27.74 -10.50
N GLU A 86 1.89 28.51 -9.69
CA GLU A 86 2.43 29.12 -8.47
C GLU A 86 2.89 28.06 -7.47
N LEU A 87 2.09 27.02 -7.24
CA LEU A 87 2.44 25.91 -6.36
C LEU A 87 3.70 25.18 -6.86
N CYS A 88 3.81 24.89 -8.16
CA CYS A 88 5.01 24.32 -8.77
C CYS A 88 6.25 25.19 -8.53
N GLY A 89 6.13 26.51 -8.66
CA GLY A 89 7.21 27.44 -8.35
C GLY A 89 7.65 27.38 -6.89
N LYS A 90 6.70 27.39 -5.95
CA LYS A 90 6.96 27.28 -4.51
C LYS A 90 7.64 25.95 -4.15
N LEU A 91 7.15 24.84 -4.68
CA LEU A 91 7.72 23.51 -4.45
C LEU A 91 9.13 23.40 -5.02
N THR A 92 9.37 23.97 -6.20
CA THR A 92 10.70 24.01 -6.83
C THR A 92 11.69 24.77 -5.96
N ARG A 93 11.32 25.98 -5.52
CA ARG A 93 12.16 26.82 -4.65
C ARG A 93 12.48 26.11 -3.34
N TRP A 94 11.45 25.56 -2.67
CA TRP A 94 11.61 24.81 -1.43
C TRP A 94 12.55 23.61 -1.59
N GLY A 95 12.39 22.83 -2.67
CA GLY A 95 13.24 21.68 -2.95
C GLY A 95 14.71 22.08 -3.15
N MET A 96 14.96 23.20 -3.84
CA MET A 96 16.32 23.74 -4.00
C MET A 96 16.91 24.24 -2.68
N ASP A 97 16.14 24.95 -1.86
CA ASP A 97 16.60 25.47 -0.56
C ASP A 97 16.94 24.34 0.42
N ASN A 98 16.24 23.21 0.33
CA ASN A 98 16.38 22.09 1.25
C ASN A 98 17.19 20.92 0.69
N ALA A 99 17.82 21.08 -0.49
CA ALA A 99 18.52 19.98 -1.17
C ALA A 99 19.57 19.29 -0.29
N SER A 100 20.42 20.05 0.41
CA SER A 100 21.44 19.50 1.31
C SER A 100 20.84 18.83 2.56
N ALA A 101 19.68 19.29 3.04
CA ALA A 101 18.99 18.65 4.16
C ALA A 101 18.36 17.32 3.72
N LEU A 102 17.72 17.30 2.55
CA LEU A 102 17.14 16.10 1.94
C LEU A 102 18.20 15.04 1.64
N GLU A 103 19.37 15.43 1.15
CA GLU A 103 20.48 14.50 0.86
C GLU A 103 21.01 13.80 2.12
N LYS A 104 21.04 14.51 3.25
CA LYS A 104 21.52 13.97 4.54
C LYS A 104 20.43 13.30 5.37
N CYS A 105 19.17 13.45 4.97
CA CYS A 105 18.03 12.95 5.73
C CYS A 105 17.98 11.42 5.63
N ASP A 106 18.06 10.76 6.79
CA ASP A 106 17.68 9.35 6.92
C ASP A 106 16.35 9.27 7.68
N PRO A 107 15.21 9.20 6.98
CA PRO A 107 13.91 9.26 7.62
C PRO A 107 13.61 7.99 8.40
N ILE A 108 12.87 8.15 9.51
CA ILE A 108 12.34 7.01 10.25
C ILE A 108 11.23 6.37 9.43
N LEU A 109 11.42 5.11 9.08
CA LEU A 109 10.47 4.31 8.32
C LEU A 109 9.72 3.35 9.26
N PRO A 110 8.42 3.10 9.03
CA PRO A 110 7.68 2.07 9.74
C PRO A 110 8.35 0.69 9.63
N SER A 111 8.29 -0.11 10.70
CA SER A 111 8.99 -1.40 10.79
C SER A 111 8.44 -2.47 9.85
N ASP A 112 7.26 -2.28 9.30
CA ASP A 112 6.62 -3.13 8.28
C ASP A 112 7.07 -2.78 6.86
N MET A 113 7.84 -1.70 6.68
CA MET A 113 8.24 -1.22 5.37
C MET A 113 9.61 -1.79 4.94
N PHE A 114 9.59 -2.73 4.00
CA PHE A 114 10.80 -3.38 3.48
C PHE A 114 10.87 -3.36 1.94
N ASN A 115 12.05 -3.68 1.41
CA ASN A 115 12.30 -3.86 -0.03
C ASN A 115 11.85 -2.64 -0.86
N ARG A 116 11.18 -2.90 -1.99
CA ARG A 116 10.77 -1.86 -2.95
C ARG A 116 9.76 -0.88 -2.36
N ILE A 117 8.93 -1.31 -1.40
CA ILE A 117 7.99 -0.43 -0.73
C ILE A 117 8.77 0.64 0.05
N ALA A 118 9.80 0.22 0.81
CA ALA A 118 10.69 1.16 1.50
C ALA A 118 11.40 2.09 0.52
N ASP A 119 11.93 1.57 -0.58
CA ASP A 119 12.60 2.37 -1.60
C ASP A 119 11.66 3.44 -2.22
N ASN A 120 10.40 3.09 -2.47
CA ASN A 120 9.42 3.99 -3.08
C ASN A 120 9.00 5.11 -2.12
N TRP A 121 8.81 4.78 -0.84
CA TRP A 121 8.28 5.70 0.16
C TRP A 121 9.35 6.53 0.87
N ARG A 122 10.60 6.05 0.95
CA ARG A 122 11.69 6.77 1.62
C ARG A 122 11.84 8.23 1.17
N PRO A 123 11.77 8.58 -0.13
CA PRO A 123 11.81 9.97 -0.56
C PRO A 123 10.67 10.82 0.01
N LEU A 124 9.45 10.28 0.11
CA LEU A 124 8.30 10.99 0.67
C LEU A 124 8.44 11.21 2.18
N PHE A 125 8.94 10.20 2.91
CA PHE A 125 9.23 10.34 4.33
C PHE A 125 10.39 11.32 4.59
N ALA A 126 11.42 11.36 3.73
CA ALA A 126 12.49 12.35 3.83
C ALA A 126 11.96 13.77 3.60
N ILE A 127 11.10 13.98 2.59
CA ILE A 127 10.44 15.26 2.35
C ILE A 127 9.61 15.66 3.57
N ALA A 128 8.82 14.74 4.13
CA ALA A 128 7.99 15.01 5.29
C ALA A 128 8.81 15.35 6.54
N ALA A 129 9.92 14.65 6.77
CA ALA A 129 10.83 14.90 7.88
C ALA A 129 11.48 16.29 7.78
N VAL A 130 11.94 16.68 6.58
CA VAL A 130 12.56 17.99 6.35
C VAL A 130 11.53 19.12 6.37
N ALA A 131 10.31 18.89 5.89
CA ALA A 131 9.20 19.84 5.99
C ALA A 131 8.79 20.10 7.45
N GLY A 132 8.95 19.09 8.32
CA GLY A 132 8.66 19.20 9.75
C GLY A 132 7.17 19.35 10.06
N GLY A 133 6.85 19.80 11.28
CA GLY A 133 5.47 19.97 11.72
C GLY A 133 4.69 18.65 11.76
N ASP A 134 3.50 18.65 11.17
CA ASP A 134 2.59 17.49 11.09
C ASP A 134 2.87 16.56 9.90
N TRP A 135 3.77 16.96 8.98
CA TRP A 135 4.04 16.21 7.76
C TRP A 135 4.50 14.77 7.98
N PRO A 136 5.40 14.44 8.94
CA PRO A 136 5.79 13.04 9.19
C PRO A 136 4.59 12.16 9.57
N THR A 137 3.69 12.66 10.41
CA THR A 137 2.48 11.96 10.81
C THR A 137 1.55 11.72 9.62
N ARG A 138 1.35 12.76 8.80
CA ARG A 138 0.52 12.66 7.58
C ARG A 138 1.08 11.69 6.56
N ALA A 139 2.41 11.63 6.40
CA ALA A 139 3.07 10.66 5.54
C ALA A 139 2.85 9.21 6.04
N ALA A 140 2.95 8.98 7.36
CA ALA A 140 2.68 7.68 7.96
C ALA A 140 1.20 7.27 7.87
N GLU A 141 0.27 8.21 7.99
CA GLU A 141 -1.17 7.98 7.75
C GLU A 141 -1.46 7.64 6.29
N ALA A 142 -0.88 8.40 5.35
CA ALA A 142 -1.02 8.14 3.93
C ALA A 142 -0.47 6.77 3.55
N PHE A 143 0.70 6.39 4.07
CA PHE A 143 1.28 5.06 3.91
C PHE A 143 0.29 3.98 4.34
N ARG A 144 -0.17 4.03 5.60
CA ARG A 144 -1.12 3.05 6.16
C ARG A 144 -2.41 2.95 5.33
N SER A 145 -2.95 4.08 4.88
CA SER A 145 -4.18 4.09 4.07
C SER A 145 -3.98 3.47 2.70
N LEU A 146 -2.84 3.71 2.06
CA LEU A 146 -2.56 3.21 0.71
C LEU A 146 -2.12 1.73 0.73
N THR A 147 -1.32 1.30 1.72
CA THR A 147 -0.89 -0.10 1.81
C THR A 147 -1.99 -1.03 2.30
N ALA A 148 -2.85 -0.59 3.23
CA ALA A 148 -4.02 -1.38 3.63
C ALA A 148 -4.96 -1.67 2.45
N THR A 149 -4.99 -0.80 1.43
CA THR A 149 -5.82 -0.97 0.24
C THR A 149 -5.10 -1.78 -0.85
N ASP A 150 -3.78 -1.62 -1.01
CA ASP A 150 -2.99 -2.36 -2.01
C ASP A 150 -2.73 -3.83 -1.65
N ASP A 151 -2.58 -4.17 -0.36
CA ASP A 151 -2.45 -5.56 0.08
C ASP A 151 -3.71 -6.40 -0.23
N ILE A 152 -4.88 -5.76 -0.32
CA ILE A 152 -6.17 -6.38 -0.59
C ILE A 152 -6.37 -6.67 -2.09
N GLU A 153 -5.63 -6.03 -3.01
CA GLU A 153 -5.87 -6.17 -4.46
C GLU A 153 -4.65 -6.60 -5.29
N ALA A 154 -3.42 -6.17 -4.94
CA ALA A 154 -2.20 -6.53 -5.67
C ALA A 154 -1.60 -7.86 -5.20
N HIS A 155 -1.62 -8.09 -3.89
CA HIS A 155 -1.37 -9.38 -3.25
C HIS A 155 -2.68 -10.15 -2.99
N GLY A 156 -3.81 -9.45 -2.96
CA GLY A 156 -5.11 -9.95 -2.50
C GLY A 156 -5.57 -11.25 -3.12
N ILE A 157 -5.47 -11.41 -4.44
CA ILE A 157 -5.93 -12.67 -5.04
C ILE A 157 -5.06 -13.86 -4.62
N GLY A 158 -3.75 -13.67 -4.53
CA GLY A 158 -2.82 -14.73 -4.13
C GLY A 158 -2.87 -15.01 -2.64
N VAL A 159 -3.02 -13.97 -1.81
CA VAL A 159 -3.15 -14.07 -0.35
C VAL A 159 -4.51 -14.64 0.03
N TRP A 160 -5.61 -14.23 -0.61
CA TRP A 160 -6.91 -14.87 -0.47
C TRP A 160 -6.86 -16.32 -0.92
N LEU A 161 -6.17 -16.63 -2.02
CA LEU A 161 -5.95 -18.01 -2.44
C LEU A 161 -5.22 -18.81 -1.35
N LEU A 162 -4.13 -18.29 -0.79
CA LEU A 162 -3.41 -18.97 0.30
C LEU A 162 -4.29 -19.13 1.54
N SER A 163 -5.05 -18.12 1.92
CA SER A 163 -5.97 -18.17 3.06
C SER A 163 -7.07 -19.20 2.86
N ASP A 164 -7.70 -19.21 1.68
CA ASP A 164 -8.77 -20.13 1.33
C ASP A 164 -8.21 -21.56 1.24
N ILE A 165 -7.03 -21.77 0.64
CA ILE A 165 -6.35 -23.07 0.63
C ILE A 165 -6.05 -23.57 2.05
N ARG A 166 -5.52 -22.71 2.93
CA ARG A 166 -5.29 -23.05 4.35
C ARG A 166 -6.58 -23.48 5.03
N ALA A 167 -7.68 -22.77 4.78
CA ALA A 167 -9.00 -23.12 5.29
C ALA A 167 -9.48 -24.48 4.75
N GLN A 168 -9.27 -24.79 3.47
CA GLN A 168 -9.64 -26.09 2.89
C GLN A 168 -8.85 -27.26 3.49
N PHE A 169 -7.53 -27.12 3.68
CA PHE A 169 -6.72 -28.13 4.38
C PHE A 169 -7.18 -28.35 5.82
N THR A 170 -7.52 -27.26 6.51
CA THR A 170 -8.02 -27.32 7.89
C THR A 170 -9.40 -27.99 7.97
N ALA A 171 -10.33 -27.59 7.09
CA ALA A 171 -11.70 -28.10 7.07
C ALA A 171 -11.77 -29.59 6.69
N ALA A 172 -10.95 -30.02 5.73
CA ALA A 172 -10.88 -31.42 5.31
C ALA A 172 -10.00 -32.29 6.21
N ASN A 173 -9.28 -31.70 7.17
CA ASN A 173 -8.35 -32.38 8.07
C ASN A 173 -7.39 -33.35 7.35
N THR A 174 -6.82 -32.87 6.23
CA THR A 174 -5.92 -33.64 5.36
C THR A 174 -4.57 -32.93 5.21
N ASP A 175 -3.52 -33.68 4.90
CA ASP A 175 -2.20 -33.15 4.57
C ASP A 175 -1.98 -33.00 3.06
N ARG A 176 -2.93 -33.47 2.24
CA ARG A 176 -2.80 -33.54 0.78
C ARG A 176 -4.12 -33.27 0.06
N PHE A 177 -4.01 -32.59 -1.08
CA PHE A 177 -5.10 -32.40 -2.02
C PHE A 177 -4.65 -32.70 -3.44
N SER A 178 -5.48 -33.39 -4.23
CA SER A 178 -5.26 -33.42 -5.68
C SER A 178 -5.54 -32.02 -6.27
N SER A 179 -4.95 -31.71 -7.42
CA SER A 179 -5.17 -30.41 -8.06
C SER A 179 -6.63 -30.24 -8.48
N GLY A 180 -7.31 -31.32 -8.83
CA GLY A 180 -8.73 -31.31 -9.19
C GLY A 180 -9.62 -31.01 -7.99
N ASP A 181 -9.44 -31.79 -6.92
CA ASP A 181 -10.25 -31.66 -5.70
C ASP A 181 -10.06 -30.28 -5.06
N LEU A 182 -8.83 -29.74 -5.05
CA LEU A 182 -8.57 -28.41 -4.51
C LEU A 182 -9.27 -27.31 -5.31
N VAL A 183 -9.27 -27.43 -6.64
CA VAL A 183 -9.97 -26.48 -7.51
C VAL A 183 -11.48 -26.55 -7.30
N GLU A 184 -12.04 -27.76 -7.20
CA GLU A 184 -13.47 -27.96 -6.93
C GLU A 184 -13.87 -27.39 -5.56
N ALA A 185 -13.06 -27.63 -4.53
CA ALA A 185 -13.27 -27.06 -3.20
C ALA A 185 -13.24 -25.52 -3.22
N LEU A 186 -12.33 -24.92 -4.00
CA LEU A 186 -12.28 -23.47 -4.18
C LEU A 186 -13.51 -22.92 -4.90
N HIS A 187 -14.09 -23.65 -5.86
CA HIS A 187 -15.30 -23.23 -6.58
C HIS A 187 -16.52 -23.09 -5.66
N GLN A 188 -16.59 -23.87 -4.59
CA GLN A 188 -17.72 -23.87 -3.65
C GLN A 188 -17.65 -22.73 -2.62
N ILE A 189 -16.63 -21.87 -2.66
CA ILE A 189 -16.51 -20.76 -1.71
C ILE A 189 -17.32 -19.56 -2.20
N ASP A 190 -18.47 -19.35 -1.57
CA ASP A 190 -19.33 -18.21 -1.84
C ASP A 190 -18.63 -16.87 -1.49
N GLY A 191 -18.83 -15.88 -2.35
CA GLY A 191 -18.23 -14.55 -2.20
C GLY A 191 -16.75 -14.46 -2.60
N ARG A 192 -16.16 -15.54 -3.11
CA ARG A 192 -14.80 -15.56 -3.67
C ARG A 192 -14.81 -15.61 -5.21
N PRO A 193 -13.76 -15.11 -5.88
CA PRO A 193 -13.71 -15.04 -7.35
C PRO A 193 -13.42 -16.38 -8.04
N TRP A 194 -13.35 -17.50 -7.31
CA TRP A 194 -12.89 -18.79 -7.84
C TRP A 194 -13.87 -19.45 -8.81
N ALA A 195 -15.17 -19.21 -8.65
CA ALA A 195 -16.20 -19.72 -9.55
C ALA A 195 -16.29 -18.93 -10.88
N GLU A 196 -15.89 -17.65 -10.88
CA GLU A 196 -15.95 -16.74 -12.04
C GLU A 196 -14.60 -16.06 -12.29
N PHE A 197 -13.54 -16.84 -12.36
CA PHE A 197 -12.16 -16.35 -12.41
C PHE A 197 -11.72 -15.91 -13.82
N GLY A 198 -10.96 -14.81 -13.89
CA GLY A 198 -10.32 -14.31 -15.11
C GLY A 198 -11.28 -13.64 -16.12
N LYS A 199 -10.74 -13.23 -17.28
CA LYS A 199 -11.49 -12.47 -18.31
C LYS A 199 -12.69 -13.22 -18.89
N ALA A 200 -12.61 -14.56 -18.93
CA ALA A 200 -13.67 -15.41 -19.44
C ALA A 200 -14.79 -15.68 -18.42
N ARG A 201 -14.66 -15.19 -17.18
CA ARG A 201 -15.57 -15.47 -16.05
C ARG A 201 -15.94 -16.95 -15.93
N ARG A 202 -14.91 -17.81 -15.89
CA ARG A 202 -15.06 -19.26 -15.73
C ARG A 202 -14.40 -19.70 -14.44
N ALA A 203 -14.84 -20.83 -13.91
CA ALA A 203 -14.25 -21.42 -12.73
C ALA A 203 -12.74 -21.60 -12.91
N ILE A 204 -11.96 -21.30 -11.85
CA ILE A 204 -10.51 -21.36 -11.89
C ILE A 204 -10.06 -22.75 -12.31
N SER A 205 -9.12 -22.84 -13.24
CA SER A 205 -8.55 -24.10 -13.72
C SER A 205 -7.32 -24.52 -12.91
N THR A 206 -6.96 -25.80 -12.97
CA THR A 206 -5.73 -26.34 -12.35
C THR A 206 -4.47 -25.63 -12.84
N ASN A 207 -4.42 -25.23 -14.12
CA ASN A 207 -3.30 -24.48 -14.69
C ASN A 207 -3.23 -23.04 -14.13
N GLN A 208 -4.37 -22.38 -13.94
CA GLN A 208 -4.42 -21.06 -13.33
C GLN A 208 -4.02 -21.13 -11.85
N LEU A 209 -4.51 -22.13 -11.12
CA LEU A 209 -4.11 -22.40 -9.74
C LEU A 209 -2.59 -22.60 -9.64
N ALA A 210 -2.01 -23.45 -10.47
CA ALA A 210 -0.56 -23.70 -10.48
C ALA A 210 0.24 -22.43 -10.82
N SER A 211 -0.24 -21.60 -11.75
CA SER A 211 0.39 -20.33 -12.11
C SER A 211 0.39 -19.33 -10.95
N LEU A 212 -0.74 -19.23 -10.22
CA LEU A 212 -0.85 -18.38 -9.03
C LEU A 212 0.07 -18.87 -7.90
N LEU A 213 0.08 -20.18 -7.63
CA LEU A 213 0.88 -20.78 -6.56
C LEU A 213 2.38 -20.76 -6.83
N ARG A 214 2.80 -20.80 -8.10
CA ARG A 214 4.21 -20.71 -8.48
C ARG A 214 4.87 -19.41 -8.01
N ARG A 215 4.11 -18.33 -7.89
CA ARG A 215 4.60 -17.03 -7.36
C ARG A 215 4.98 -17.10 -5.89
N PHE A 216 4.41 -18.06 -5.15
CA PHE A 216 4.69 -18.33 -3.74
C PHE A 216 5.68 -19.47 -3.54
N GLY A 217 6.34 -19.94 -4.61
CA GLY A 217 7.27 -21.07 -4.54
C GLY A 217 6.59 -22.45 -4.43
N VAL A 218 5.26 -22.51 -4.48
CA VAL A 218 4.50 -23.77 -4.37
C VAL A 218 4.24 -24.35 -5.75
N SER A 219 4.54 -25.63 -5.94
CA SER A 219 4.36 -26.34 -7.22
C SER A 219 3.66 -27.67 -7.03
N SER A 220 2.85 -28.09 -8.00
CA SER A 220 2.16 -29.38 -7.94
C SER A 220 3.13 -30.55 -8.19
N ARG A 221 3.02 -31.59 -7.38
CA ARG A 221 3.83 -32.81 -7.44
C ARG A 221 2.95 -34.04 -7.52
N GLY A 222 3.52 -35.18 -7.90
CA GLY A 222 2.81 -36.46 -7.79
C GLY A 222 2.59 -36.78 -6.32
N ILE A 223 1.33 -36.98 -5.92
CA ILE A 223 0.94 -37.36 -4.57
C ILE A 223 0.23 -38.71 -4.62
N ARG A 224 0.44 -39.57 -3.63
CA ARG A 224 -0.30 -40.82 -3.49
C ARG A 224 -1.60 -40.55 -2.72
N VAL A 225 -2.73 -40.81 -3.36
CA VAL A 225 -4.07 -40.71 -2.77
C VAL A 225 -4.75 -42.07 -3.00
N GLY A 226 -4.85 -42.88 -1.95
CA GLY A 226 -5.30 -44.27 -2.04
C GLY A 226 -4.44 -45.07 -3.03
N ASN A 227 -5.09 -45.63 -4.06
CA ASN A 227 -4.45 -46.46 -5.09
C ASN A 227 -4.02 -45.67 -6.34
N HIS A 228 -4.18 -44.34 -6.35
CA HIS A 228 -3.87 -43.47 -7.48
C HIS A 228 -2.75 -42.48 -7.14
N THR A 229 -2.06 -42.00 -8.18
CA THR A 229 -0.99 -40.99 -8.07
C THR A 229 -1.30 -39.74 -8.90
N PRO A 230 -2.32 -38.94 -8.52
CA PRO A 230 -2.61 -37.68 -9.20
C PRO A 230 -1.54 -36.61 -8.91
N ARG A 231 -1.55 -35.55 -9.73
CA ARG A 231 -0.84 -34.30 -9.43
C ARG A 231 -1.61 -33.52 -8.36
N GLY A 232 -0.93 -33.04 -7.33
CA GLY A 232 -1.54 -32.34 -6.22
C GLY A 232 -0.53 -31.56 -5.39
N TYR A 233 -0.99 -31.12 -4.23
CA TYR A 233 -0.23 -30.29 -3.30
C TYR A 233 -0.25 -30.92 -1.91
N ILE A 234 0.85 -30.73 -1.18
CA ILE A 234 1.00 -31.19 0.20
C ILE A 234 1.02 -29.94 1.09
N LEU A 235 0.36 -30.02 2.24
CA LEU A 235 0.25 -28.92 3.21
C LEU A 235 1.63 -28.34 3.60
N GLY A 236 2.62 -29.21 3.80
CA GLY A 236 3.98 -28.82 4.14
C GLY A 236 4.66 -27.92 3.10
N ASP A 237 4.29 -28.03 1.81
CA ASP A 237 4.85 -27.18 0.76
C ASP A 237 4.36 -25.73 0.89
N PHE A 238 3.25 -25.49 1.60
CA PHE A 238 2.69 -24.16 1.85
C PHE A 238 3.21 -23.50 3.13
N ALA A 239 3.98 -24.19 3.97
CA ALA A 239 4.37 -23.68 5.29
C ALA A 239 5.06 -22.31 5.22
N ASP A 240 6.05 -22.17 4.32
CA ASP A 240 6.77 -20.91 4.09
C ASP A 240 5.84 -19.82 3.52
N ALA A 241 4.94 -20.18 2.61
CA ALA A 241 3.97 -19.23 2.05
C ALA A 241 2.94 -18.77 3.10
N PHE A 242 2.48 -19.66 3.97
CA PHE A 242 1.54 -19.30 5.03
C PHE A 242 2.18 -18.40 6.07
N ASP A 243 3.41 -18.69 6.49
CA ASP A 243 4.14 -17.89 7.48
C ASP A 243 4.45 -16.48 6.96
N ARG A 244 4.78 -16.34 5.67
CA ARG A 244 5.13 -15.04 5.06
C ARG A 244 3.94 -14.16 4.72
N TYR A 245 2.83 -14.75 4.30
CA TYR A 245 1.75 -14.00 3.63
C TYR A 245 0.42 -14.02 4.38
N LEU A 246 0.25 -14.87 5.40
CA LEU A 246 -0.96 -14.92 6.20
C LEU A 246 -0.69 -14.41 7.61
N PRO A 247 -1.64 -13.70 8.23
CA PRO A 247 -1.50 -13.34 9.64
C PRO A 247 -1.37 -14.62 10.48
N PRO A 248 -0.56 -14.60 11.55
CA PRO A 248 -0.51 -15.71 12.48
C PRO A 248 -1.92 -15.97 12.99
N SER A 249 -2.42 -17.18 12.76
CA SER A 249 -3.72 -17.57 13.30
C SER A 249 -3.66 -17.36 14.82
N PRO A 250 -4.69 -16.76 15.46
CA PRO A 250 -4.78 -16.83 16.91
C PRO A 250 -4.83 -18.33 17.25
N ASN A 251 -3.73 -18.84 17.80
CA ASN A 251 -3.61 -20.23 18.19
C ASN A 251 -4.73 -20.52 19.19
N LEU A 252 -5.67 -21.37 18.80
CA LEU A 252 -6.30 -22.27 19.76
C LEU A 252 -5.18 -23.19 20.24
N GLU A 253 -4.57 -22.83 21.36
CA GLU A 253 -3.62 -23.67 22.07
C GLU A 253 -4.27 -25.03 22.37
N CYS A 254 -3.94 -26.03 21.55
CA CYS A 254 -4.14 -27.42 21.90
C CYS A 254 -3.00 -27.81 22.85
N ASN A 255 -3.13 -27.42 24.12
CA ASN A 255 -2.34 -28.00 25.20
C ASN A 255 -2.89 -29.40 25.48
N SER A 256 -2.32 -30.41 24.82
CA SER A 256 -2.58 -31.82 25.14
C SER A 256 -1.27 -32.56 25.40
N ALA A 257 -0.99 -32.74 26.72
CA ALA A 257 -0.44 -33.97 27.36
C ALA A 257 1.02 -34.36 27.01
N THR A 258 1.98 -34.72 27.89
CA THR A 258 2.13 -35.03 29.34
C THR A 258 3.66 -35.07 29.59
N THR A 259 4.27 -34.75 30.74
CA THR A 259 4.40 -35.62 31.92
C THR A 259 5.00 -34.85 33.12
N PRO A 260 4.53 -35.09 34.36
CA PRO A 260 5.09 -34.50 35.56
C PRO A 260 6.25 -35.34 36.10
N ALA A 261 7.43 -34.73 36.21
CA ALA A 261 8.56 -35.24 36.99
C ALA A 261 9.33 -34.04 37.53
N ASP A 262 8.98 -33.62 38.74
CA ASP A 262 9.90 -33.45 39.88
C ASP A 262 9.24 -32.59 40.95
N ILE A 263 8.86 -33.28 42.03
CA ILE A 263 8.57 -32.68 43.32
C ILE A 263 9.92 -32.40 43.96
N GLY A 264 10.26 -31.13 44.16
CA GLY A 264 11.48 -30.75 44.86
C GLY A 264 11.58 -29.24 45.09
N ASP A 265 11.03 -28.81 46.23
CA ASP A 265 11.39 -27.61 46.99
C ASP A 265 11.78 -26.33 46.23
N SER A 266 10.87 -25.34 46.27
CA SER A 266 11.25 -23.95 46.56
C SER A 266 10.02 -23.10 46.94
N ARG A 267 10.14 -22.44 48.09
CA ARG A 267 9.14 -21.59 48.78
C ARG A 267 8.54 -20.48 47.89
N PRO A 268 7.28 -20.07 48.13
CA PRO A 268 6.72 -18.89 47.49
C PRO A 268 7.34 -17.61 48.05
N VAL A 269 7.91 -16.78 47.17
CA VAL A 269 8.35 -15.41 47.48
C VAL A 269 7.12 -14.50 47.46
N GLN A 270 6.86 -13.84 48.58
CA GLN A 270 5.84 -12.80 48.72
C GLN A 270 6.22 -11.52 47.94
N PRO A 271 5.28 -10.82 47.29
CA PRO A 271 5.55 -9.53 46.67
C PRO A 271 5.77 -8.46 47.75
N GLN A 272 6.92 -7.78 47.70
CA GLN A 272 7.18 -6.61 48.53
C GLN A 272 6.33 -5.44 48.05
N GLN A 273 5.43 -4.99 48.92
CA GLN A 273 4.72 -3.72 48.80
C GLN A 273 5.73 -2.58 48.95
N LEU A 274 5.81 -1.69 47.96
CA LEU A 274 6.49 -0.42 48.12
C LEU A 274 5.47 0.61 48.63
N SER A 275 5.53 0.86 49.93
CA SER A 275 4.80 1.89 50.64
C SER A 275 5.44 3.26 50.40
N GLY A 276 4.62 4.24 50.01
CA GLY A 276 4.78 5.64 50.41
C GLY A 276 5.62 6.55 49.52
N LEU A 277 4.93 7.45 48.80
CA LEU A 277 5.06 8.89 49.00
C LEU A 277 3.94 9.60 48.20
N LEU A 278 2.81 9.81 48.89
CA LEU A 278 1.83 10.84 48.55
C LEU A 278 2.40 12.18 49.01
N GLN A 279 2.55 13.13 48.08
CA GLN A 279 2.27 14.54 48.39
C GLN A 279 1.43 15.13 47.27
N SER A 280 0.16 15.30 47.63
CA SER A 280 -0.84 16.10 46.96
C SER A 280 -0.49 17.58 47.07
N GLN A 281 -0.57 18.31 45.95
CA GLN A 281 -0.92 19.72 45.99
C GLN A 281 -2.09 19.98 45.06
N THR A 282 -3.24 20.13 45.70
CA THR A 282 -4.47 20.71 45.17
C THR A 282 -4.22 22.20 44.96
N MET A 283 -4.53 22.73 43.78
CA MET A 283 -4.77 24.17 43.60
C MET A 283 -6.11 24.36 42.91
N THR A 284 -6.89 25.18 43.60
CA THR A 284 -8.29 25.51 43.49
C THR A 284 -8.63 26.36 42.26
N SER A 285 -9.83 26.13 41.75
CA SER A 285 -10.57 27.01 40.85
C SER A 285 -10.89 28.34 41.53
N THR A 286 -10.66 29.45 40.82
CA THR A 286 -11.29 30.74 41.09
C THR A 286 -11.77 31.33 39.77
N THR A 287 -13.09 31.41 39.63
CA THR A 287 -13.83 32.19 38.63
C THR A 287 -13.96 33.62 39.12
N ILE A 288 -13.49 34.64 38.39
CA ILE A 288 -14.14 35.96 38.27
C ILE A 288 -13.75 36.61 36.91
N ASP A 289 -14.72 36.60 36.00
CA ASP A 289 -15.28 37.72 35.21
C ASP A 289 -14.43 38.69 34.35
N SER A 290 -15.07 39.08 33.24
CA SER A 290 -14.95 40.30 32.43
C SER A 290 -13.79 40.46 31.42
N GLY A 291 -14.16 40.61 30.13
CA GLY A 291 -13.24 41.16 29.12
C GLY A 291 -13.47 40.74 27.65
N CYS A 292 -14.67 40.95 27.13
CA CYS A 292 -14.97 40.88 25.69
C CYS A 292 -14.23 41.98 24.93
N CYS A 293 -13.49 41.67 23.85
CA CYS A 293 -13.13 42.63 22.79
C CYS A 293 -12.86 41.89 21.46
N THR A 294 -13.87 41.89 20.61
CA THR A 294 -13.83 41.69 19.16
C THR A 294 -13.16 42.87 18.48
N VAL A 295 -12.38 42.63 17.40
CA VAL A 295 -12.02 43.69 16.45
C VAL A 295 -12.31 43.20 15.03
N ALA A 296 -13.43 43.71 14.50
CA ALA A 296 -13.79 43.65 13.10
C ALA A 296 -13.14 44.81 12.32
N ALA A 297 -12.90 44.58 11.03
CA ALA A 297 -12.34 45.54 10.08
C ALA A 297 -13.29 46.72 9.79
N PRO A 298 -12.77 47.92 9.48
CA PRO A 298 -13.60 49.03 9.02
C PRO A 298 -13.72 49.05 7.48
N LYS A 299 -14.95 49.14 6.99
CA LYS A 299 -15.29 49.82 5.73
C LYS A 299 -15.70 51.25 6.05
N PRO A 300 -15.47 52.22 5.14
CA PRO A 300 -16.35 53.37 5.01
C PRO A 300 -17.16 53.33 3.70
N ASP A 301 -18.26 54.06 3.79
CA ASP A 301 -19.52 54.03 3.06
C ASP A 301 -19.52 54.81 1.71
N PRO A 302 -20.65 54.79 0.96
CA PRO A 302 -20.79 55.26 -0.41
C PRO A 302 -21.38 56.68 -0.53
N SER A 303 -21.19 57.32 -1.68
CA SER A 303 -22.21 58.18 -2.30
C SER A 303 -21.90 58.50 -3.77
N MET A 304 -22.83 58.10 -4.63
CA MET A 304 -23.40 58.77 -5.83
C MET A 304 -22.48 59.66 -6.70
N ASP A 305 -22.39 59.39 -8.01
CA ASP A 305 -23.42 59.82 -8.96
C ASP A 305 -23.26 59.17 -10.36
N ALA A 306 -24.39 59.09 -11.05
CA ALA A 306 -24.59 58.46 -12.35
C ALA A 306 -24.05 59.29 -13.53
N LEU A 307 -23.75 58.63 -14.66
CA LEU A 307 -24.28 58.95 -16.01
C LEU A 307 -23.61 58.07 -17.10
N ASN A 308 -24.42 57.15 -17.62
CA ASN A 308 -24.59 56.62 -18.99
C ASN A 308 -23.43 56.31 -19.98
N PRO A 309 -23.71 55.41 -20.96
CA PRO A 309 -22.72 54.65 -21.73
C PRO A 309 -22.50 55.22 -23.15
N GLU A 310 -21.59 54.55 -23.88
CA GLU A 310 -21.49 54.35 -25.34
C GLU A 310 -20.13 54.64 -26.00
N VAL A 311 -19.62 53.58 -26.66
CA VAL A 311 -18.94 53.51 -27.98
C VAL A 311 -17.48 54.04 -28.09
N LEU A 312 -16.51 53.15 -28.38
CA LEU A 312 -15.88 52.98 -29.71
C LEU A 312 -14.70 51.98 -29.70
N ASN A 313 -14.64 51.19 -30.78
CA ASN A 313 -13.52 50.37 -31.24
C ASN A 313 -12.20 51.15 -31.37
N VAL A 314 -11.05 50.49 -31.10
CA VAL A 314 -10.00 50.09 -32.06
C VAL A 314 -9.30 48.84 -31.50
#